data_AF-A0A366S605-F1
#
_entry.id   AF-A0A366S605-F1
#
_cell.length_a   1.000
_cell.length_b   1.000
_cell.length_c   1.000
_cell.angle_alpha   90.00
_cell.angle_beta   90.00
_cell.angle_gamma   90.00
#
_symmetry.space_group_name_H-M   'P 1'
#
loop_
_entity.id
_entity.type
_entity.pdbx_description
1 polymer ?
#
loop_
_entity_poly.entity_id
_entity_poly.type
_entity_poly.pdbx_seq_one_letter_code
_entity_poly.pdbx_strand_id
1 'polypeptide(L)'
;MSICTHCRLALRRSTAINSAKGTTTRSITTKPSTAASILEKPTWSVRSLLPSSPSSAPVEKITPSQLHHLLRLSALPIPTSPADEEAMINTLQSQLQFVRAVQKVDTTGVEPLRAIRDETPEARQEVTIGLADLKEALGKEVRIGHYQRARRVREKVEPDAEKWDALSTASKTAGRYFVVESGKKEIEGAE
;
A
#
# COMPACT_ATOMS: atom_id res chain seq x y z
N MET A 1 -40.17 -10.05 38.55
CA MET A 1 -39.60 -10.23 37.19
C MET A 1 -38.10 -10.04 37.27
N SER A 2 -37.37 -11.04 36.80
CA SER A 2 -35.90 -11.15 36.80
C SER A 2 -35.25 -10.17 35.84
N ILE A 3 -34.20 -9.46 36.24
CA ILE A 3 -33.08 -9.06 35.36
C ILE A 3 -31.74 -8.99 36.16
N CYS A 4 -30.90 -9.98 35.88
CA CYS A 4 -29.43 -10.12 35.86
C CYS A 4 -28.45 -9.15 36.56
N THR A 5 -27.48 -9.78 37.25
CA THR A 5 -26.39 -9.26 38.08
C THR A 5 -25.04 -9.06 37.35
N HIS A 6 -25.01 -8.86 36.02
CA HIS A 6 -23.75 -8.98 35.25
C HIS A 6 -23.25 -7.75 34.46
N CYS A 7 -23.83 -6.56 34.60
CA CYS A 7 -23.38 -5.39 33.81
C CYS A 7 -23.21 -4.07 34.58
N ARG A 8 -22.91 -4.08 35.88
CA ARG A 8 -22.73 -2.83 36.66
C ARG A 8 -21.35 -2.58 37.25
N LEU A 9 -20.32 -3.32 36.84
CA LEU A 9 -18.95 -3.16 37.34
C LEU A 9 -17.94 -2.96 36.21
N ALA A 10 -17.98 -1.80 35.55
CA ALA A 10 -16.85 -1.36 34.72
C ALA A 10 -16.74 0.17 34.64
N LEU A 11 -17.13 0.90 35.69
CA LEU A 11 -16.70 2.30 35.83
C LEU A 11 -16.78 2.69 37.31
N ARG A 12 -15.71 3.33 37.78
CA ARG A 12 -15.53 4.02 39.07
C ARG A 12 -14.97 3.14 40.21
N ARG A 13 -13.64 3.11 40.35
CA ARG A 13 -12.93 4.02 41.26
C ARG A 13 -11.48 3.60 41.40
N SER A 14 -10.63 4.50 40.94
CA SER A 14 -9.31 4.75 41.47
C SER A 14 -9.33 4.93 42.99
N THR A 15 -8.25 4.46 43.61
CA THR A 15 -7.60 4.90 44.86
C THR A 15 -8.25 4.59 46.20
N ALA A 16 -7.37 4.16 47.13
CA ALA A 16 -7.47 3.96 48.58
C ALA A 16 -7.56 2.46 48.97
N ILE A 17 -6.68 1.85 49.80
CA ILE A 17 -5.69 2.31 50.78
C ILE A 17 -4.72 1.13 51.06
N ASN A 18 -3.49 1.50 51.44
CA ASN A 18 -2.41 0.67 51.99
C ASN A 18 -2.81 -0.29 53.13
N SER A 19 -1.99 -1.33 53.32
CA SER A 19 -1.74 -2.15 54.53
C SER A 19 -2.00 -3.64 54.23
N ALA A 20 -1.13 -4.61 54.49
CA ALA A 20 -0.05 -4.68 55.46
C ALA A 20 1.13 -5.51 54.92
N LYS A 21 2.29 -5.27 55.52
CA LYS A 21 3.55 -5.99 55.33
C LYS A 21 3.35 -7.49 55.51
N GLY A 22 3.48 -8.22 54.41
CA GLY A 22 3.88 -9.61 54.39
C GLY A 22 5.15 -9.71 53.56
N THR A 23 6.30 -9.45 54.18
CA THR A 23 7.60 -9.77 53.57
C THR A 23 7.73 -11.28 53.53
N THR A 24 7.11 -11.91 52.53
CA THR A 24 7.56 -13.21 52.06
C THR A 24 8.74 -12.91 51.15
N THR A 25 9.94 -12.91 51.72
CA THR A 25 11.19 -13.08 50.98
C THR A 25 11.12 -14.44 50.29
N ARG A 26 10.43 -14.48 49.14
CA ARG A 26 10.69 -15.50 48.13
C ARG A 26 12.12 -15.26 47.70
N SER A 27 13.04 -16.08 48.21
CA SER A 27 14.34 -16.25 47.60
C SER A 27 14.09 -16.77 46.19
N ILE A 28 14.02 -15.83 45.24
CA ILE A 28 14.17 -16.16 43.83
C ILE A 28 15.59 -16.70 43.76
N THR A 29 15.74 -18.02 43.71
CA THR A 29 17.01 -18.65 43.39
C THR A 29 17.44 -18.06 42.06
N THR A 30 18.43 -17.18 42.11
CA THR A 30 19.00 -16.44 40.99
C THR A 30 19.87 -17.37 40.14
N LYS A 31 19.29 -18.47 39.64
CA LYS A 31 19.85 -19.09 38.46
C LYS A 31 19.57 -18.10 37.33
N PRO A 32 20.59 -17.57 36.64
CA PRO A 32 20.33 -16.71 35.50
C PRO A 32 19.42 -17.51 34.57
N SER A 33 18.22 -16.99 34.33
CA SER A 33 17.33 -17.61 33.35
C SER A 33 18.13 -17.72 32.05
N THR A 34 18.02 -18.85 31.35
CA THR A 34 18.74 -19.07 30.08
C THR A 34 18.54 -17.88 29.12
N ALA A 35 17.38 -17.22 29.17
CA ALA A 35 17.09 -15.99 28.45
C ALA A 35 17.99 -14.80 28.83
N ALA A 36 18.29 -14.58 30.12
CA ALA A 36 19.16 -13.49 30.57
C ALA A 36 20.58 -13.64 30.02
N SER A 37 21.16 -14.85 30.09
CA SER A 37 22.50 -15.12 29.52
C SER A 37 22.54 -15.06 27.99
N ILE A 38 21.41 -15.28 27.30
CA ILE A 38 21.29 -15.07 25.85
C ILE A 38 21.25 -13.58 25.52
N LEU A 39 20.56 -12.75 26.31
CA LEU A 39 20.40 -11.31 26.07
C LEU A 39 21.58 -10.47 26.59
N GLU A 40 22.42 -11.00 27.48
CA GLU A 40 23.64 -10.35 28.00
C GLU A 40 24.66 -10.05 26.90
N LYS A 41 24.74 -10.89 25.88
CA LYS A 41 25.61 -10.68 24.71
C LYS A 41 24.80 -9.93 23.65
N PRO A 42 25.12 -8.67 23.34
CA PRO A 42 24.40 -7.95 22.30
C PRO A 42 24.71 -8.61 20.95
N THR A 43 23.79 -9.47 20.49
CA THR A 43 23.70 -9.82 19.09
C THR A 43 23.19 -8.55 18.38
N TRP A 44 23.87 -8.19 17.28
CA TRP A 44 23.61 -7.04 16.41
C TRP A 44 22.27 -6.32 16.65
N SER A 45 22.32 -5.02 16.98
CA SER A 45 21.09 -4.24 17.11
C SER A 45 20.50 -3.95 15.72
N VAL A 46 19.17 -3.98 15.59
CA VAL A 46 18.52 -3.50 14.35
C VAL A 46 18.88 -2.04 14.08
N ARG A 47 19.14 -1.25 15.12
CA ARG A 47 19.58 0.14 15.02
C ARG A 47 20.94 0.30 14.32
N SER A 48 21.86 -0.65 14.48
CA SER A 48 23.15 -0.65 13.78
C SER A 48 23.05 -0.97 12.29
N LEU A 49 21.92 -1.52 11.81
CA LEU A 49 21.68 -1.73 10.38
C LEU A 49 21.13 -0.48 9.69
N LEU A 50 20.58 0.47 10.44
CA LEU A 50 20.14 1.76 9.92
C LEU A 50 21.35 2.69 9.82
N PRO A 51 21.44 3.52 8.77
CA PRO A 51 22.52 4.50 8.67
C PRO A 51 22.44 5.46 9.88
N SER A 52 23.50 5.50 10.70
CA SER A 52 23.57 6.38 11.89
C SER A 52 23.55 7.87 11.56
N SER A 53 23.71 8.24 10.29
CA SER A 53 23.62 9.62 9.80
C SER A 53 23.25 9.63 8.32
N PRO A 54 22.42 10.57 7.84
CA PRO A 54 22.01 10.69 6.43
C PRO A 54 23.16 11.00 5.43
N SER A 55 24.43 10.96 5.87
CA SER A 55 25.58 11.53 5.15
C SER A 55 26.56 10.51 4.51
N SER A 56 26.47 9.19 4.80
CA SER A 56 27.60 8.28 4.50
C SER A 56 27.55 7.48 3.17
N ALA A 57 26.64 7.79 2.25
CA ALA A 57 26.59 7.17 0.92
C ALA A 57 26.19 8.23 -0.12
N PRO A 58 26.49 8.06 -1.42
CA PRO A 58 26.09 9.05 -2.43
C PRO A 58 24.55 9.17 -2.44
N VAL A 59 24.06 10.19 -1.75
CA VAL A 59 22.66 10.55 -1.73
C VAL A 59 22.42 11.22 -3.07
N GLU A 60 21.80 10.51 -4.01
CA GLU A 60 21.01 11.20 -5.05
C GLU A 60 19.99 12.05 -4.31
N LYS A 61 20.35 13.32 -4.10
CA LYS A 61 19.48 14.27 -3.42
C LYS A 61 18.30 14.51 -4.35
N ILE A 62 17.10 14.23 -3.85
CA ILE A 62 15.88 14.57 -4.57
C ILE A 62 15.87 16.09 -4.77
N THR A 63 15.81 16.52 -6.03
CA THR A 63 15.69 17.94 -6.34
C THR A 63 14.24 18.40 -6.21
N PRO A 64 14.00 19.69 -5.91
CA PRO A 64 12.68 20.33 -6.02
C PRO A 64 11.91 19.95 -7.30
N SER A 65 12.60 20.00 -8.45
CA SER A 65 12.03 19.65 -9.75
C SER A 65 11.59 18.18 -9.84
N GLN A 66 12.35 17.26 -9.24
CA GLN A 66 11.97 15.85 -9.16
C GLN A 66 10.76 15.65 -8.25
N LEU A 67 10.70 16.34 -7.11
CA LEU A 67 9.52 16.31 -6.24
C LEU A 67 8.28 16.78 -7.01
N HIS A 68 8.34 17.92 -7.69
CA HIS A 68 7.23 18.44 -8.49
C HIS A 68 6.82 17.49 -9.60
N HIS A 69 7.79 16.81 -10.24
CA HIS A 69 7.50 15.79 -11.23
C HIS A 69 6.73 14.60 -10.64
N LEU A 70 7.15 14.10 -9.46
CA LEU A 70 6.47 13.02 -8.76
C LEU A 70 5.05 13.41 -8.32
N LEU A 71 4.85 14.64 -7.85
CA LEU A 71 3.52 15.15 -7.49
C LEU A 71 2.60 15.18 -8.71
N ARG A 72 3.13 15.58 -9.87
CA ARG A 72 2.36 15.55 -11.13
C ARG A 72 2.00 14.12 -11.55
N LEU A 73 2.91 13.16 -11.43
CA LEU A 73 2.64 11.74 -11.74
C LEU A 73 1.59 11.12 -10.81
N SER A 74 1.58 11.55 -9.54
CA SER A 74 0.61 11.11 -8.54
C SER A 74 -0.67 11.95 -8.49
N ALA A 75 -0.83 12.91 -9.40
CA ALA A 75 -1.95 13.85 -9.46
C ALA A 75 -2.20 14.62 -8.13
N LEU A 76 -1.12 14.92 -7.40
CA LEU A 76 -1.14 15.70 -6.17
C LEU A 76 -0.85 17.19 -6.45
N PRO A 77 -1.37 18.12 -5.62
CA PRO A 77 -1.08 19.54 -5.74
C PRO A 77 0.39 19.84 -5.39
N ILE A 78 0.92 20.90 -5.98
CA ILE A 78 2.28 21.42 -5.71
C ILE A 78 2.26 22.13 -4.34
N PRO A 79 3.32 21.98 -3.51
CA PRO A 79 3.40 22.65 -2.21
C PRO A 79 3.35 24.17 -2.34
N THR A 80 2.59 24.80 -1.45
CA THR A 80 2.39 26.26 -1.45
C THR A 80 3.53 27.00 -0.77
N SER A 81 4.27 26.32 0.13
CA SER A 81 5.36 26.91 0.91
C SER A 81 6.67 26.13 0.73
N PRO A 82 7.83 26.82 0.76
CA PRO A 82 9.13 26.16 0.64
C PRO A 82 9.43 25.26 1.85
N ALA A 83 8.90 25.60 3.04
CA ALA A 83 9.06 24.79 4.24
C ALA A 83 8.36 23.42 4.11
N ASP A 84 7.16 23.40 3.51
CA ASP A 84 6.44 22.15 3.25
C ASP A 84 7.19 21.31 2.19
N GLU A 85 7.74 21.96 1.17
CA GLU A 85 8.55 21.31 0.14
C GLU A 85 9.77 20.61 0.74
N GLU A 86 10.54 21.31 1.58
CA GLU A 86 11.69 20.74 2.28
C GLU A 86 11.31 19.58 3.20
N ALA A 87 10.20 19.69 3.92
CA ALA A 87 9.68 18.61 4.77
C ALA A 87 9.32 17.36 3.95
N MET A 88 8.70 17.54 2.77
CA MET A 88 8.39 16.44 1.85
C MET A 88 9.66 15.80 1.29
N ILE A 89 10.66 16.59 0.89
CA ILE A 89 11.95 16.09 0.41
C ILE A 89 12.64 15.27 1.51
N ASN A 90 12.69 15.77 2.74
CA ASN A 90 13.30 15.06 3.89
C ASN A 90 12.60 13.73 4.19
N THR A 91 11.28 13.71 4.07
CA THR A 91 10.47 12.50 4.24
C THR A 91 10.81 11.47 3.15
N LEU A 92 10.83 11.88 1.88
CA LEU A 92 11.17 11.00 0.76
C LEU A 92 12.60 10.46 0.87
N GLN A 93 13.56 11.29 1.26
CA GLN A 93 14.94 10.87 1.48
C GLN A 93 15.04 9.80 2.58
N SER A 94 14.28 9.98 3.67
CA SER A 94 14.24 9.01 4.77
C SER A 94 13.65 7.66 4.32
N GLN A 95 12.60 7.68 3.48
CA GLN A 95 12.00 6.48 2.90
C GLN A 95 12.96 5.77 1.94
N LEU A 96 13.67 6.51 1.09
CA LEU A 96 14.64 5.94 0.15
C LEU A 96 15.83 5.29 0.85
N GLN A 97 16.27 5.83 1.99
CA GLN A 97 17.33 5.19 2.78
C GLN A 97 16.94 3.77 3.21
N PHE A 98 15.68 3.56 3.60
CA PHE A 98 15.16 2.24 3.93
C PHE A 98 15.14 1.31 2.71
N VAL A 99 14.61 1.78 1.57
CA VAL A 99 14.55 0.97 0.34
C VAL A 99 15.95 0.55 -0.13
N ARG A 100 16.94 1.45 -0.04
CA ARG A 100 18.33 1.15 -0.39
C ARG A 100 18.95 0.07 0.50
N ALA A 101 18.53 -0.03 1.76
CA ALA A 101 18.98 -1.11 2.63
C ALA A 101 18.49 -2.48 2.12
N VAL A 102 17.25 -2.54 1.60
CA VAL A 102 16.70 -3.75 0.95
C VAL A 102 17.44 -4.08 -0.33
N GLN A 103 17.78 -3.08 -1.15
CA GLN A 103 18.52 -3.28 -2.42
C GLN A 103 19.94 -3.85 -2.23
N LYS A 104 20.53 -3.74 -1.04
CA LYS A 104 21.85 -4.33 -0.76
C LYS A 104 21.83 -5.85 -0.57
N VAL A 105 20.64 -6.45 -0.45
CA VAL A 105 20.51 -7.90 -0.29
C VAL A 105 20.81 -8.59 -1.62
N ASP A 106 21.65 -9.62 -1.58
CA ASP A 106 21.92 -10.45 -2.75
C ASP A 106 20.65 -11.19 -3.17
N THR A 107 20.20 -10.91 -4.40
CA THR A 107 19.02 -11.49 -5.02
C THR A 107 19.38 -12.30 -6.27
N THR A 108 20.65 -12.70 -6.41
CA THR A 108 21.11 -13.53 -7.53
C THR A 108 20.34 -14.86 -7.59
N GLY A 109 19.77 -15.15 -8.77
CA GLY A 109 19.02 -16.39 -9.01
C GLY A 109 17.58 -16.42 -8.46
N VAL A 110 17.05 -15.32 -7.93
CA VAL A 110 15.67 -15.24 -7.42
C VAL A 110 14.76 -14.55 -8.42
N GLU A 111 13.68 -15.22 -8.84
CA GLU A 111 12.65 -14.60 -9.68
C GLU A 111 11.73 -13.67 -8.86
N PRO A 112 11.38 -12.47 -9.36
CA PRO A 112 10.47 -11.57 -8.66
C PRO A 112 9.06 -12.16 -8.50
N LEU A 113 8.58 -12.24 -7.27
CA LEU A 113 7.19 -12.63 -6.98
C LEU A 113 6.23 -11.50 -7.39
N ARG A 114 5.32 -11.78 -8.33
CA ARG A 114 4.37 -10.78 -8.87
C ARG A 114 3.10 -10.63 -8.04
N ALA A 115 2.61 -11.74 -7.48
CA ALA A 115 1.42 -11.80 -6.65
C ALA A 115 1.60 -12.92 -5.62
N ILE A 116 0.88 -12.82 -4.50
CA ILE A 116 0.81 -13.92 -3.53
C ILE A 116 -0.15 -14.96 -4.10
N ARG A 117 0.38 -15.86 -4.94
CA ARG A 117 -0.33 -16.96 -5.60
C ARG A 117 0.56 -18.18 -5.68
N ASP A 118 -0.05 -19.32 -5.98
CA ASP A 118 0.69 -20.49 -6.38
C ASP A 118 1.29 -20.24 -7.78
N GLU A 119 2.61 -20.14 -7.83
CA GLU A 119 3.39 -19.91 -9.06
C GLU A 119 3.99 -21.22 -9.61
N THR A 120 3.55 -22.37 -9.09
CA THR A 120 3.90 -23.68 -9.66
C THR A 120 3.49 -23.75 -11.14
N PRO A 121 4.22 -24.52 -11.96
CA PRO A 121 3.89 -24.67 -13.37
C PRO A 121 2.46 -25.21 -13.58
N GLU A 122 1.97 -26.01 -12.64
CA GLU A 122 0.60 -26.54 -12.64
C GLU A 122 -0.43 -25.44 -12.43
N ALA A 123 -0.30 -24.64 -11.35
CA ALA A 123 -1.20 -23.51 -11.09
C ALA A 123 -1.17 -22.46 -12.22
N ARG A 124 0.00 -22.24 -12.83
CA ARG A 124 0.13 -21.37 -14.02
C ARG A 124 -0.65 -21.93 -15.21
N GLN A 125 -0.59 -23.23 -15.46
CA GLN A 125 -1.35 -23.85 -16.56
C GLN A 125 -2.86 -23.74 -16.33
N GLU A 126 -3.32 -23.96 -15.10
CA GLU A 126 -4.74 -23.84 -14.74
C GLU A 126 -5.29 -22.42 -14.91
N VAL A 127 -4.51 -21.40 -14.57
CA VAL A 127 -4.92 -19.98 -14.71
C VAL A 127 -4.76 -19.46 -16.14
N THR A 128 -3.91 -20.10 -16.94
CA THR A 128 -3.65 -19.65 -18.31
C THR A 128 -4.85 -19.94 -19.20
N ILE A 129 -5.53 -18.89 -19.65
CA ILE A 129 -6.61 -18.99 -20.63
C ILE A 129 -6.02 -19.43 -21.97
N GLY A 130 -6.33 -20.66 -22.38
CA GLY A 130 -5.84 -21.28 -23.60
C GLY A 130 -6.74 -21.02 -24.81
N LEU A 131 -6.29 -21.50 -25.97
CA LEU A 131 -7.11 -21.49 -27.20
C LEU A 131 -8.36 -22.36 -27.09
N ALA A 132 -8.32 -23.42 -26.26
CA ALA A 132 -9.46 -24.27 -26.00
C ALA A 132 -10.59 -23.47 -25.32
N ASP A 133 -10.25 -22.68 -24.30
CA ASP A 133 -11.20 -21.85 -23.56
C ASP A 133 -11.77 -20.72 -24.44
N LEU A 134 -10.93 -20.17 -25.34
CA LEU A 134 -11.34 -19.11 -26.26
C LEU A 134 -12.07 -19.63 -27.51
N LYS A 135 -12.15 -20.94 -27.72
CA LYS A 135 -12.68 -21.53 -28.97
C LYS A 135 -14.09 -21.06 -29.26
N GLU A 136 -14.95 -20.99 -28.24
CA GLU A 136 -16.33 -20.53 -28.40
C GLU A 136 -16.40 -19.04 -28.77
N ALA A 137 -15.64 -18.19 -28.08
CA ALA A 137 -15.59 -16.76 -28.35
C ALA A 137 -15.03 -16.46 -29.74
N LEU A 138 -13.99 -17.18 -30.17
CA LEU A 138 -13.41 -17.06 -31.51
C LEU A 138 -14.33 -17.64 -32.60
N GLY A 139 -15.13 -18.67 -32.27
CA GLY A 139 -16.12 -19.25 -33.19
C GLY A 139 -17.26 -18.30 -33.55
N LYS A 140 -17.53 -17.29 -32.72
CA LYS A 140 -18.49 -16.22 -32.99
C LYS A 140 -17.96 -15.13 -33.92
N GLU A 141 -16.69 -15.18 -34.32
CA GLU A 141 -16.10 -14.18 -35.21
C GLU A 141 -16.59 -14.35 -36.65
N VAL A 142 -16.84 -13.22 -37.32
CA VAL A 142 -17.30 -13.20 -38.72
C VAL A 142 -16.16 -12.68 -39.60
N ARG A 143 -15.95 -13.33 -40.74
CA ARG A 143 -15.00 -12.88 -41.77
C ARG A 143 -15.65 -11.82 -42.64
N ILE A 144 -15.04 -10.63 -42.69
CA ILE A 144 -15.62 -9.47 -43.39
C ILE A 144 -14.68 -8.99 -44.49
N GLY A 145 -15.27 -8.63 -45.64
CA GLY A 145 -14.58 -8.02 -46.79
C GLY A 145 -13.90 -9.04 -47.72
N HIS A 146 -13.28 -8.52 -48.79
CA HIS A 146 -12.63 -9.34 -49.83
C HIS A 146 -11.50 -10.23 -49.27
N TYR A 147 -10.72 -9.70 -48.33
CA TYR A 147 -9.62 -10.42 -47.69
C TYR A 147 -10.02 -11.26 -46.46
N GLN A 148 -11.33 -11.42 -46.20
CA GLN A 148 -11.86 -12.28 -45.15
C GLN A 148 -11.23 -12.11 -43.75
N ARG A 149 -10.97 -10.88 -43.31
CA ARG A 149 -10.39 -10.63 -41.99
C ARG A 149 -11.42 -10.98 -40.90
N ALA A 150 -11.00 -11.79 -39.92
CA ALA A 150 -11.84 -12.13 -38.77
C ALA A 150 -12.13 -10.87 -37.94
N ARG A 151 -13.40 -10.65 -37.62
CA ARG A 151 -13.85 -9.58 -36.73
C ARG A 151 -14.83 -10.13 -35.70
N ARG A 152 -14.65 -9.69 -34.46
CA ARG A 152 -15.59 -9.96 -33.37
C ARG A 152 -16.91 -9.25 -33.63
N VAL A 153 -18.00 -10.01 -33.61
CA VAL A 153 -19.35 -9.46 -33.63
C VAL A 153 -19.65 -8.91 -32.24
N ARG A 154 -20.02 -7.62 -32.17
CA ARG A 154 -20.51 -7.04 -30.91
C ARG A 154 -21.93 -7.54 -30.70
N GLU A 155 -22.10 -8.52 -29.81
CA GLU A 155 -23.41 -8.86 -29.29
C GLU A 155 -23.98 -7.64 -28.57
N LYS A 156 -25.29 -7.38 -28.74
CA LYS A 156 -25.98 -6.37 -27.95
C LYS A 156 -26.06 -6.90 -26.53
N VAL A 157 -25.17 -6.43 -25.67
CA VAL A 157 -25.30 -6.62 -24.23
C VAL A 157 -26.52 -5.81 -23.81
N GLU A 158 -27.52 -6.47 -23.24
CA GLU A 158 -28.69 -5.78 -22.68
C GLU A 158 -28.20 -4.81 -21.59
N PRO A 159 -28.39 -3.49 -21.75
CA PRO A 159 -27.92 -2.51 -20.79
C PRO A 159 -28.63 -2.61 -19.44
N ASP A 160 -29.76 -3.32 -19.40
CA ASP A 160 -30.68 -3.42 -18.26
C ASP A 160 -30.35 -4.54 -17.25
N ALA A 161 -29.30 -5.33 -17.47
CA ALA A 161 -28.92 -6.39 -16.53
C ALA A 161 -28.56 -5.82 -15.13
N GLU A 162 -28.06 -4.59 -15.11
CA GLU A 162 -27.85 -3.80 -13.90
C GLU A 162 -28.50 -2.43 -14.15
N LYS A 163 -29.70 -2.21 -13.61
CA LYS A 163 -30.38 -0.88 -13.59
C LYS A 163 -29.63 0.10 -12.66
N TRP A 164 -28.32 0.22 -12.82
CA TRP A 164 -27.50 1.12 -12.04
C TRP A 164 -27.36 2.44 -12.78
N ASP A 165 -27.58 3.53 -12.07
CA ASP A 165 -27.36 4.87 -12.61
C ASP A 165 -25.87 5.19 -12.48
N ALA A 166 -25.17 5.24 -13.62
CA ALA A 166 -23.76 5.57 -13.67
C ALA A 166 -23.41 6.93 -13.04
N LEU A 167 -24.39 7.83 -12.96
CA LEU A 167 -24.23 9.19 -12.47
C LEU A 167 -24.62 9.37 -11.01
N SER A 168 -25.16 8.34 -10.34
CA SER A 168 -25.73 8.47 -9.00
C SER A 168 -24.73 8.95 -7.94
N THR A 169 -23.46 8.58 -8.10
CA THR A 169 -22.38 8.88 -7.13
C THR A 169 -21.61 10.16 -7.51
N ALA A 170 -21.91 10.76 -8.66
CA ALA A 170 -21.19 11.93 -9.14
C ALA A 170 -21.62 13.21 -8.42
N SER A 171 -20.66 14.03 -8.01
CA SER A 171 -20.92 15.33 -7.37
C SER A 171 -21.41 16.40 -8.35
N LYS A 172 -20.97 16.35 -9.62
CA LYS A 172 -21.36 17.28 -10.68
C LYS A 172 -21.71 16.50 -11.96
N THR A 173 -22.89 16.73 -12.48
CA THR A 173 -23.39 16.11 -13.70
C THR A 173 -24.05 17.16 -14.58
N ALA A 174 -23.93 17.00 -15.91
CA ALA A 174 -24.64 17.81 -16.89
C ALA A 174 -25.40 16.86 -17.81
N GLY A 175 -26.69 16.67 -17.51
CA GLY A 175 -27.52 15.69 -18.20
C GLY A 175 -26.95 14.28 -18.03
N ARG A 176 -26.48 13.67 -19.12
CA ARG A 176 -25.95 12.29 -19.15
C ARG A 176 -24.42 12.21 -19.06
N TYR A 177 -23.77 13.28 -18.65
CA TYR A 177 -22.30 13.38 -18.66
C TYR A 177 -21.75 13.80 -17.29
N PHE A 178 -20.57 13.26 -16.96
CA PHE A 178 -19.74 13.79 -15.89
C PHE A 178 -19.14 15.13 -16.30
N VAL A 179 -19.13 16.11 -15.38
CA VAL A 179 -18.55 17.43 -15.62
C VAL A 179 -17.23 17.55 -14.87
N VAL A 180 -16.16 17.84 -15.61
CA VAL A 180 -14.84 18.12 -15.05
C VAL A 180 -14.43 19.52 -15.46
N GLU A 181 -13.96 20.32 -14.50
CA GLU A 181 -13.45 21.67 -14.77
C GLU A 181 -12.10 21.57 -15.48
N SER A 182 -12.06 21.92 -16.76
CA SER A 182 -10.81 22.03 -17.50
C SER A 182 -10.20 23.42 -17.28
N GLY A 183 -9.26 23.53 -16.35
CA GLY A 183 -8.49 24.76 -16.17
C GLY A 183 -7.47 24.95 -17.29
N LYS A 184 -7.79 25.72 -18.33
CA LYS A 184 -6.75 26.44 -19.08
C LYS A 184 -6.40 27.68 -18.26
N LYS A 185 -5.41 27.58 -17.37
CA LYS A 185 -4.75 28.77 -16.84
C LYS A 185 -3.82 29.28 -17.93
N GLU A 186 -4.18 30.41 -18.54
CA GLU A 186 -3.21 31.24 -19.26
C GLU A 186 -2.12 31.62 -18.25
N ILE A 187 -0.88 31.29 -18.55
CA ILE A 187 0.29 31.72 -17.79
C ILE A 187 0.55 33.16 -18.21
N GLU A 188 -0.21 34.10 -17.67
CA GLU A 188 0.12 35.52 -17.75
C GLU A 188 1.18 35.82 -16.67
N GLY A 189 2.36 36.28 -17.09
CA GLY A 189 3.38 36.86 -16.20
C GLY A 189 4.66 36.03 -16.04
N ALA A 190 5.43 35.88 -17.11
CA ALA A 190 6.87 35.71 -17.03
C ALA A 190 7.51 36.61 -18.11
N GLU A 191 7.72 37.87 -17.73
CA GLU A 191 8.68 38.77 -18.36
C GLU A 191 9.85 38.94 -17.37
#